data_AF-W1XV31-F1
#
_entry.id   AF-W1XV31-F1
#
_cell.length_a   1.000
_cell.length_b   1.000
_cell.length_c   1.000
_cell.angle_alpha   90.00
_cell.angle_beta   90.00
_cell.angle_gamma   90.00
#
_symmetry.space_group_name_H-M   'P 1'
#
loop_
_entity.id
_entity.type
_entity.pdbx_description
1 polymer ?
#
loop_
_entity_poly.entity_id
_entity_poly.type
_entity_poly.pdbx_seq_one_letter_code
_entity_poly.pdbx_strand_id
1 'polypeptide(L)'
;KTFFVAPSRLCDRSVLNHCQLELKALDRDTTKLEKVATPFPRISYDDAIEFLKKEGFDDIEWGEDFGAPHETAIANHYDLPVFITNYPTKIKPFYMQPNPDNEDTVLCADLIAPEGYGEI
;
A
#
# COMPACT_ATOMS: atom_id res chain seq x y z
N LYS A 1 -21.02 7.41 -20.01
CA LYS A 1 -19.84 8.30 -20.09
C LYS A 1 -18.61 7.44 -19.86
N THR A 2 -18.00 6.98 -20.94
CA THR A 2 -16.76 6.20 -20.92
C THR A 2 -15.65 7.14 -20.48
N PHE A 3 -15.15 6.98 -19.25
CA PHE A 3 -13.91 7.64 -18.85
C PHE A 3 -12.79 6.99 -19.66
N PHE A 4 -12.16 7.79 -20.52
CA PHE A 4 -10.87 7.46 -21.08
C PHE A 4 -9.90 7.29 -19.90
N VAL A 5 -9.52 6.05 -19.61
CA VAL A 5 -8.35 5.76 -18.77
C VAL A 5 -7.16 6.14 -19.64
N ALA A 6 -6.64 7.36 -19.43
CA ALA A 6 -5.30 7.69 -19.92
C ALA A 6 -4.35 6.58 -19.43
N PRO A 7 -3.41 6.08 -20.25
CA PRO A 7 -2.44 5.11 -19.78
C PRO A 7 -1.78 5.72 -18.54
N SER A 8 -2.01 5.09 -17.40
CA SER A 8 -1.53 5.52 -16.09
C SER A 8 -0.03 5.70 -16.20
N ARG A 9 0.43 6.95 -16.29
CA ARG A 9 1.86 7.28 -16.26
C ARG A 9 2.34 7.10 -14.84
N LEU A 10 2.55 5.84 -14.45
CA LEU A 10 3.20 5.49 -13.20
C LEU A 10 4.61 6.09 -13.21
N CYS A 11 5.02 6.67 -12.08
CA CYS A 11 6.35 7.27 -11.90
C CYS A 11 7.45 6.29 -12.34
N ASP A 12 7.27 5.01 -11.99
CA ASP A 12 8.18 3.92 -12.32
C ASP A 12 8.42 3.79 -13.84
N ARG A 13 7.40 4.02 -14.67
CA ARG A 13 7.56 3.98 -16.13
C ARG A 13 8.37 5.14 -16.65
N SER A 14 8.23 6.32 -16.05
CA SER A 14 9.06 7.46 -16.41
C SER A 14 10.52 7.20 -16.02
N VAL A 15 10.77 6.69 -14.82
CA VAL A 15 12.12 6.36 -14.35
C VAL A 15 12.75 5.28 -15.23
N LEU A 16 12.01 4.21 -15.56
CA LEU A 16 12.47 3.17 -16.48
C LEU A 16 12.77 3.73 -17.88
N ASN A 17 12.00 4.68 -18.40
CA ASN A 17 12.23 5.19 -19.75
C ASN A 17 13.36 6.23 -19.83
N HIS A 18 13.70 6.89 -18.72
CA HIS A 18 14.56 8.08 -18.73
C HIS A 18 15.82 8.00 -17.85
N CYS A 19 15.89 7.06 -16.90
CA CYS A 19 16.95 7.00 -15.89
C CYS A 19 17.75 5.68 -15.92
N GLN A 20 17.94 5.10 -17.10
CA GLN A 20 18.60 3.79 -17.26
C GLN A 20 20.07 3.80 -16.80
N LEU A 21 20.77 4.93 -16.95
CA LEU A 21 22.15 5.07 -16.49
C LEU A 21 22.22 5.05 -14.95
N GLU A 22 21.32 5.77 -14.30
CA GLU A 22 21.22 5.86 -12.85
C GLU A 22 20.77 4.52 -12.24
N LEU A 23 19.76 3.87 -12.82
CA LEU A 23 19.29 2.54 -12.38
C LEU A 23 20.42 1.50 -12.46
N LYS A 24 21.21 1.53 -13.53
CA LYS A 24 22.38 0.66 -13.67
C LYS A 24 23.48 1.01 -12.68
N ALA A 25 23.73 2.30 -12.41
CA ALA A 25 24.72 2.73 -11.43
C ALA A 25 24.34 2.31 -9.99
N LEU A 26 23.04 2.22 -9.70
CA LEU A 26 22.50 1.75 -8.42
C LEU A 26 22.37 0.22 -8.31
N ASP A 27 22.73 -0.52 -9.37
CA ASP A 27 22.52 -1.97 -9.48
C ASP A 27 21.06 -2.38 -9.17
N ARG A 28 20.09 -1.55 -9.59
CA ARG A 28 18.68 -1.78 -9.31
C ARG A 28 18.10 -2.80 -10.28
N ASP A 29 17.48 -3.85 -9.74
CA ASP A 29 16.67 -4.80 -10.50
C ASP A 29 15.41 -4.11 -11.08
N THR A 30 15.42 -3.86 -12.39
CA THR A 30 14.33 -3.17 -13.09
C THR A 30 13.10 -4.05 -13.27
N THR A 31 13.23 -5.37 -13.20
CA THR A 31 12.11 -6.30 -13.44
C THR A 31 10.98 -6.10 -12.44
N LYS A 32 11.31 -5.67 -11.21
CA LYS A 32 10.32 -5.35 -10.17
C LYS A 32 9.54 -4.07 -10.47
N LEU A 33 10.24 -3.02 -10.90
CA LEU A 33 9.61 -1.78 -11.36
C LEU A 33 8.77 -2.02 -12.62
N GLU A 34 9.20 -2.96 -13.46
CA GLU A 34 8.50 -3.32 -14.69
C GLU A 34 7.20 -4.08 -14.45
N LYS A 35 7.04 -4.74 -13.30
CA LYS A 35 5.80 -5.42 -12.92
C LYS A 35 4.73 -4.46 -12.43
N VAL A 36 5.10 -3.26 -11.96
CA VAL A 36 4.14 -2.31 -11.41
C VAL A 36 3.14 -1.90 -12.50
N ALA A 37 1.88 -2.22 -12.23
CA ALA A 37 0.75 -1.98 -13.11
C ALA A 37 -0.49 -1.67 -12.28
N THR A 38 -1.38 -0.85 -12.84
CA THR A 38 -2.70 -0.59 -12.26
C THR A 38 -3.72 -1.61 -12.76
N PRO A 39 -4.75 -1.97 -11.97
CA PRO A 39 -5.11 -1.41 -10.66
C PRO A 39 -4.31 -2.02 -9.50
N PHE A 40 -4.02 -1.21 -8.49
CA PHE A 40 -3.43 -1.69 -7.24
C PHE A 40 -4.47 -2.41 -6.37
N PRO A 41 -4.08 -3.53 -5.72
CA PRO A 41 -4.91 -4.19 -4.73
C PRO A 41 -5.26 -3.26 -3.57
N ARG A 42 -6.39 -3.55 -2.91
CA ARG A 42 -6.86 -2.84 -1.72
C ARG A 42 -7.27 -3.85 -0.67
N ILE A 43 -6.91 -3.58 0.57
CA ILE A 43 -7.30 -4.33 1.76
C ILE A 43 -7.84 -3.33 2.79
N SER A 44 -8.90 -3.69 3.52
CA SER A 44 -9.35 -2.87 4.64
C SER A 44 -8.43 -3.07 5.86
N TYR A 45 -8.39 -2.13 6.78
CA TYR A 45 -7.69 -2.27 8.05
C TYR A 45 -8.14 -3.53 8.79
N ASP A 46 -9.45 -3.79 8.82
CA ASP A 46 -10.04 -4.96 9.48
C ASP A 46 -9.54 -6.27 8.84
N ASP A 47 -9.57 -6.36 7.52
CA ASP A 47 -9.07 -7.52 6.78
C ASP A 47 -7.55 -7.70 6.96
N ALA A 48 -6.80 -6.59 7.06
CA ALA A 48 -5.37 -6.61 7.30
C ALA A 48 -5.03 -7.14 8.70
N ILE A 49 -5.78 -6.74 9.73
CA ILE A 49 -5.65 -7.29 11.09
C ILE A 49 -5.94 -8.80 11.08
N GLU A 50 -7.03 -9.23 10.43
CA GLU A 50 -7.32 -10.66 10.31
C GLU A 50 -6.24 -11.45 9.58
N PHE A 51 -5.69 -10.88 8.51
CA PHE A 51 -4.60 -11.47 7.75
C PHE A 51 -3.35 -11.64 8.61
N LEU A 52 -2.93 -10.58 9.32
CA LEU A 52 -1.76 -10.62 10.19
C LEU A 52 -1.91 -11.67 11.31
N LYS A 53 -3.08 -11.75 11.95
CA LYS A 53 -3.35 -12.79 12.95
C LYS A 53 -3.28 -14.21 12.37
N LYS A 54 -3.71 -14.40 11.12
CA LYS A 54 -3.59 -15.69 10.41
C LYS A 54 -2.14 -16.05 10.08
N GLU A 55 -1.29 -15.05 9.81
CA GLU A 55 0.15 -15.22 9.57
C GLU A 55 0.96 -15.39 10.86
N GLY A 56 0.33 -15.31 12.04
CA GLY A 56 0.96 -15.56 13.34
C GLY A 56 1.50 -14.31 14.05
N PHE A 57 1.05 -13.11 13.64
CA PHE A 57 1.30 -11.88 14.39
C PHE A 57 0.30 -11.75 15.54
N ASP A 58 0.72 -12.20 16.73
CA ASP A 58 -0.06 -12.12 17.97
C ASP A 58 0.19 -10.82 18.76
N ASP A 59 1.06 -9.95 18.26
CA ASP A 59 1.52 -8.71 18.88
C ASP A 59 0.79 -7.45 18.40
N ILE A 60 -0.23 -7.60 17.54
CA ILE A 60 -1.05 -6.51 17.04
C ILE A 60 -2.53 -6.68 17.39
N GLU A 61 -3.11 -5.63 17.96
CA GLU A 61 -4.53 -5.55 18.24
C GLU A 61 -5.25 -4.48 17.42
N TRP A 62 -6.56 -4.67 17.27
CA TRP A 62 -7.39 -3.71 16.57
C TRP A 62 -7.36 -2.35 17.30
N GLY A 63 -7.12 -1.28 16.55
CA GLY A 63 -6.93 0.06 17.08
C GLY A 63 -5.46 0.48 17.21
N GLU A 64 -4.51 -0.40 16.90
CA GLU A 64 -3.08 -0.09 16.82
C GLU A 64 -2.65 0.19 15.38
N ASP A 65 -1.55 0.91 15.24
CA ASP A 65 -0.95 1.21 13.94
C ASP A 65 -0.06 0.04 13.47
N PHE A 66 0.16 -0.09 12.16
CA PHE A 66 0.99 -1.16 11.61
C PHE A 66 2.47 -0.80 11.75
N GLY A 67 3.24 -1.65 12.43
CA GLY A 67 4.70 -1.55 12.42
C GLY A 67 5.30 -2.07 11.12
N ALA A 68 6.58 -1.76 10.89
CA ALA A 68 7.30 -2.21 9.69
C ALA A 68 7.20 -3.74 9.40
N PRO A 69 7.24 -4.65 10.40
CA PRO A 69 7.03 -6.07 10.15
C PRO A 69 5.63 -6.40 9.62
N HIS A 70 4.61 -5.71 10.13
CA HIS A 70 3.21 -5.87 9.74
C HIS A 70 2.99 -5.39 8.31
N GLU A 71 3.47 -4.19 7.99
CA GLU A 71 3.41 -3.64 6.63
C GLU A 71 4.15 -4.53 5.63
N THR A 72 5.32 -5.03 6.01
CA THR A 72 6.11 -5.94 5.16
C THR A 72 5.36 -7.24 4.88
N ALA A 73 4.70 -7.82 5.89
CA ALA A 73 3.89 -9.02 5.72
C ALA A 73 2.70 -8.79 4.79
N ILE A 74 1.96 -7.69 4.98
CA ILE A 74 0.84 -7.31 4.13
C ILE A 74 1.33 -7.07 2.70
N ALA A 75 2.39 -6.29 2.51
CA ALA A 75 2.93 -5.97 1.19
C ALA A 75 3.43 -7.22 0.45
N ASN A 76 4.12 -8.14 1.14
CA ASN A 76 4.63 -9.37 0.54
C ASN A 76 3.53 -10.37 0.17
N HIS A 77 2.31 -10.20 0.70
CA HIS A 77 1.15 -10.96 0.26
C HIS A 77 0.72 -10.59 -1.18
N TYR A 78 1.14 -9.42 -1.67
CA TYR A 78 0.80 -8.91 -3.00
C TYR A 78 2.05 -8.72 -3.88
N ASP A 79 1.90 -8.97 -5.18
CA ASP A 79 2.98 -8.71 -6.17
C ASP A 79 3.08 -7.23 -6.58
N LEU A 80 2.14 -6.40 -6.14
CA LEU A 80 1.99 -4.99 -6.47
C LEU A 80 1.86 -4.17 -5.19
N PRO A 81 2.17 -2.85 -5.23
CA PRO A 81 1.85 -1.95 -4.12
C PRO A 81 0.37 -2.08 -3.71
N VAL A 82 0.11 -2.13 -2.42
CA VAL A 82 -1.24 -2.39 -1.87
C VAL A 82 -1.73 -1.19 -1.08
N PHE A 83 -2.99 -0.80 -1.29
CA PHE A 83 -3.65 0.17 -0.42
C PHE A 83 -4.22 -0.52 0.82
N ILE A 84 -3.86 -0.03 1.99
CA ILE A 84 -4.57 -0.34 3.23
C ILE A 84 -5.55 0.81 3.49
N THR A 85 -6.82 0.50 3.71
CA THR A 85 -7.90 1.50 3.77
C THR A 85 -8.68 1.43 5.07
N ASN A 86 -9.36 2.52 5.42
CA ASN A 86 -10.31 2.57 6.56
C ASN A 86 -9.66 2.33 7.93
N TYR A 87 -8.61 3.08 8.26
CA TYR A 87 -7.96 2.97 9.57
C TYR A 87 -8.86 3.47 10.71
N PRO A 88 -8.63 3.01 11.96
CA PRO A 88 -9.32 3.49 13.14
C PRO A 88 -9.20 5.01 13.33
N THR A 89 -10.31 5.67 13.67
CA THR A 89 -10.37 7.12 13.90
C THR A 89 -9.41 7.59 15.00
N LYS A 90 -9.14 6.74 16.00
CA LYS A 90 -8.32 7.08 17.17
C LYS A 90 -6.82 7.23 16.86
N ILE A 91 -6.33 6.62 15.78
CA ILE A 91 -4.91 6.63 15.42
C ILE A 91 -4.60 7.54 14.23
N LYS A 92 -5.63 8.15 13.62
CA LYS A 92 -5.47 9.04 12.48
C LYS A 92 -5.74 10.51 12.85
N PRO A 93 -5.17 11.48 12.10
CA PRO A 93 -5.37 12.90 12.36
C PRO A 93 -6.83 13.35 12.29
N PHE A 94 -7.17 14.37 13.09
CA PHE A 94 -8.55 14.88 13.26
C PHE A 94 -9.24 15.39 11.98
N TYR A 95 -8.49 15.68 10.92
CA TYR A 95 -9.03 16.21 9.66
C TYR A 95 -9.49 15.13 8.68
N MET A 96 -9.26 13.85 8.98
CA MET A 96 -9.72 12.76 8.13
C MET A 96 -11.24 12.59 8.25
N GLN A 97 -11.90 12.38 7.11
CA GLN A 97 -13.35 12.24 7.07
C GLN A 97 -13.75 10.91 7.74
N PRO A 98 -14.66 10.91 8.73
CA PRO A 98 -15.20 9.67 9.28
C PRO A 98 -15.87 8.82 8.21
N ASN A 99 -15.71 7.51 8.29
CA ASN A 99 -16.33 6.59 7.35
C ASN A 99 -17.85 6.53 7.61
N PRO A 100 -18.70 6.83 6.61
CA PRO A 100 -20.16 6.83 6.78
C PRO A 100 -20.73 5.44 7.09
N ASP A 101 -20.03 4.37 6.71
CA ASP A 101 -20.47 2.99 6.93
C ASP A 101 -19.94 2.39 8.25
N ASN A 102 -18.92 3.02 8.87
CA ASN A 102 -18.34 2.58 10.14
C ASN A 102 -17.70 3.78 10.90
N GLU A 103 -18.38 4.26 11.95
CA GLU A 103 -17.97 5.44 12.72
C GLU A 103 -16.61 5.30 13.43
N ASP A 104 -16.17 4.06 13.68
CA ASP A 104 -14.90 3.79 14.34
C ASP A 104 -13.69 3.91 13.39
N THR A 105 -13.94 4.13 12.09
CA THR A 105 -12.91 4.27 11.05
C THR A 105 -13.03 5.58 10.28
N VAL A 106 -11.94 5.96 9.59
CA VAL A 106 -11.91 7.14 8.70
C VAL A 106 -11.66 6.73 7.26
N LEU A 107 -12.18 7.51 6.31
CA LEU A 107 -11.89 7.37 4.88
C LEU A 107 -10.47 7.82 4.59
N CYS A 108 -9.52 6.92 4.82
CA CYS A 108 -8.10 7.10 4.51
C CYS A 108 -7.55 5.89 3.75
N ALA A 109 -6.39 6.08 3.14
CA ALA A 109 -5.67 5.02 2.48
C ALA A 109 -4.16 5.29 2.58
N ASP A 110 -3.41 4.26 2.97
CA ASP A 110 -1.95 4.24 2.95
C ASP A 110 -1.52 3.28 1.83
N LEU A 111 -0.49 3.62 1.06
CA LEU A 111 0.01 2.78 -0.04
C LEU A 111 1.32 2.13 0.37
N ILE A 112 1.34 0.81 0.50
CA ILE A 112 2.51 0.08 0.95
C ILE A 112 3.25 -0.49 -0.26
N ALA A 113 4.51 -0.10 -0.42
CA ALA A 113 5.40 -0.63 -1.43
C ALA A 113 5.87 -2.06 -1.08
N PRO A 114 6.01 -2.95 -2.08
CA PRO A 114 6.53 -4.29 -1.88
C PRO A 114 8.03 -4.25 -1.50
N GLU A 115 8.65 -5.43 -1.31
CA GLU A 115 10.08 -5.56 -0.95
C GLU A 115 10.46 -5.01 0.44
N GLY A 116 9.47 -4.78 1.31
CA GLY A 116 9.69 -4.26 2.66
C GLY A 116 10.07 -2.77 2.69
N TYR A 117 9.78 -2.02 1.63
CA TYR A 117 9.98 -0.56 1.61
C TYR A 117 8.97 0.18 2.51
N GLY A 118 7.78 -0.38 2.74
CA GLY A 118 6.76 0.20 3.62
C GLY A 118 5.91 1.26 2.92
N GLU A 119 5.31 2.14 3.71
CA GLU A 119 4.44 3.23 3.25
C GLU A 119 5.15 4.23 2.30
N ILE A 120 4.50 4.61 1.19
CA ILE A 120 4.96 5.58 0.18
C ILE A 120 3.89 6.56 -0.29
#